data_AF-A0AAV4D890-F1
#
_entry.id   AF-A0AAV4D890-F1
#
_cell.length_a   1.000
_cell.length_b   1.000
_cell.length_c   1.000
_cell.angle_alpha   90.00
_cell.angle_beta   90.00
_cell.angle_gamma   90.00
#
_symmetry.space_group_name_H-M   'P 1'
#
loop_
_entity.id
_entity.type
_entity.pdbx_description
1 polymer ?
#
loop_
_entity_poly.entity_id
_entity_poly.type
_entity_poly.pdbx_seq_one_letter_code
_entity_poly.pdbx_strand_id
1 'polypeptide(L)'
;MIWEAIQRAKSEKLNLDIVWLDLANAYGSVPHEMIQLALRMYHVPEVIQVMLDDYFVGFRMRFSKNDYTTNRTTWRLKLLWDAQYPQFCSWKLY
;
A
#
# COMPACT_ATOMS: atom_id res chain seq x y z
N MET A 1 8.28 -25.71 -3.39
CA MET A 1 8.81 -24.55 -4.14
C MET A 1 10.09 -23.97 -3.53
N ILE A 2 10.11 -23.25 -2.39
CA ILE A 2 11.41 -22.78 -1.80
C ILE A 2 12.09 -23.83 -0.91
N TRP A 3 11.30 -24.55 -0.12
CA TRP A 3 11.79 -25.54 0.86
C TRP A 3 12.51 -26.71 0.18
N GLU A 4 11.95 -27.21 -0.91
CA GLU A 4 12.55 -28.29 -1.70
C GLU A 4 13.88 -27.86 -2.35
N ALA A 5 13.99 -26.60 -2.79
CA ALA A 5 15.23 -26.07 -3.34
C ALA A 5 16.34 -26.00 -2.29
N ILE A 6 16.01 -25.61 -1.06
CA ILE A 6 16.94 -25.61 0.09
C ILE A 6 17.36 -27.04 0.45
N GLN A 7 16.42 -27.98 0.47
CA GLN A 7 16.69 -29.40 0.75
C GLN A 7 17.61 -30.02 -0.31
N ARG A 8 17.36 -29.74 -1.60
CA ARG A 8 18.21 -30.19 -2.71
C ARG A 8 19.60 -29.57 -2.67
N ALA A 9 19.71 -28.26 -2.47
CA ALA A 9 21.02 -27.61 -2.35
C ALA A 9 21.85 -28.21 -1.19
N LYS A 10 21.18 -28.55 -0.09
CA LYS A 10 21.81 -29.23 1.06
C LYS A 10 22.22 -30.68 0.76
N SER A 11 21.39 -31.46 0.06
CA SER A 11 21.70 -32.85 -0.28
C SER A 11 22.76 -32.99 -1.38
N GLU A 12 22.71 -32.09 -2.37
CA GLU A 12 23.57 -32.12 -3.57
C GLU A 12 24.82 -31.22 -3.41
N LYS A 13 24.98 -30.54 -2.26
CA LYS A 13 26.04 -29.57 -1.97
C LYS A 13 26.19 -28.49 -3.05
N LEU A 14 25.05 -28.02 -3.57
CA LEU A 14 24.99 -26.97 -4.58
C LEU A 14 24.98 -25.60 -3.90
N ASN A 15 25.59 -24.61 -4.55
CA ASN A 15 25.53 -23.23 -4.10
C ASN A 15 24.12 -22.68 -4.35
N LEU A 16 23.49 -22.15 -3.31
CA LEU A 16 22.16 -21.57 -3.35
C LEU A 16 22.23 -20.15 -2.77
N ASP A 17 22.04 -19.17 -3.64
CA ASP A 17 21.93 -17.77 -3.24
C ASP A 17 20.45 -17.40 -3.07
N ILE A 18 20.11 -16.89 -1.89
CA ILE A 18 18.74 -16.49 -1.54
C ILE A 18 18.73 -14.99 -1.28
N VAL A 19 17.92 -14.26 -2.05
CA VAL A 19 17.67 -12.83 -1.83
C VAL A 19 16.29 -12.65 -1.20
N TRP A 20 16.26 -12.00 -0.05
CA TRP A 20 15.03 -11.61 0.63
C TRP A 20 14.70 -10.16 0.28
N LEU A 21 13.55 -9.95 -0.35
CA LEU A 21 13.04 -8.62 -0.71
C LEU A 21 11.82 -8.33 0.15
N ASP A 22 11.93 -7.33 1.02
CA ASP A 22 10.80 -6.77 1.75
C ASP A 22 10.36 -5.44 1.12
N LEU A 23 9.04 -5.24 1.01
CA LEU A 23 8.46 -4.02 0.46
C LEU A 23 8.05 -3.09 1.61
N ALA A 24 8.87 -2.07 1.86
CA ALA A 24 8.53 -1.01 2.79
C ALA A 24 7.24 -0.29 2.36
N ASN A 25 6.25 -0.23 3.26
CA ASN A 25 4.97 0.44 3.03
C ASN A 25 4.21 -0.06 1.78
N ALA A 26 4.18 -1.38 1.54
CA ALA A 26 3.53 -1.98 0.38
C ALA A 26 2.09 -1.47 0.12
N TYR A 27 1.29 -1.24 1.17
CA TYR A 27 -0.08 -0.75 1.00
C TYR A 27 -0.18 0.76 0.71
N GLY A 28 0.73 1.57 1.27
CA GLY A 28 0.70 3.03 1.07
C GLY A 28 1.45 3.51 -0.18
N SER A 29 2.31 2.66 -0.74
CA SER A 29 3.17 2.98 -1.89
C SER A 29 2.62 2.47 -3.23
N VAL A 30 1.58 1.64 -3.25
CA VAL A 30 1.00 1.10 -4.48
C VAL A 30 0.15 2.18 -5.17
N PRO A 31 0.44 2.55 -6.42
CA PRO A 31 -0.39 3.49 -7.18
C PRO A 31 -1.77 2.90 -7.45
N HIS A 32 -2.84 3.68 -7.24
CA HIS A 32 -4.21 3.24 -7.51
C HIS A 32 -4.42 2.82 -8.98
N GLU A 33 -3.72 3.46 -9.91
CA GLU A 33 -3.72 3.10 -11.34
C GLU A 33 -3.18 1.68 -11.59
N MET A 34 -2.19 1.25 -10.80
CA MET A 34 -1.60 -0.08 -10.92
C MET A 34 -2.59 -1.17 -10.46
N ILE A 35 -3.40 -0.88 -9.45
CA ILE A 35 -4.47 -1.78 -8.97
C ILE A 35 -5.52 -1.95 -10.07
N GLN A 36 -5.97 -0.86 -10.69
CA GLN A 36 -6.94 -0.94 -11.80
C GLN A 36 -6.38 -1.73 -12.99
N LEU A 37 -5.10 -1.52 -13.33
CA LEU A 37 -4.45 -2.26 -14.41
C LEU A 37 -4.40 -3.76 -14.10
N ALA A 38 -4.07 -4.14 -12.87
CA ALA A 38 -4.06 -5.54 -12.44
C ALA A 38 -5.46 -6.17 -12.53
N LEU A 39 -6.51 -5.47 -12.07
CA LEU A 39 -7.89 -5.98 -12.14
C LEU A 39 -8.34 -6.23 -13.58
N ARG A 40 -7.95 -5.37 -14.53
CA ARG A 40 -8.20 -5.57 -15.95
C ARG A 40 -7.42 -6.76 -16.51
N MET A 41 -6.15 -6.91 -16.13
CA MET A 41 -5.29 -8.00 -16.58
C MET A 41 -5.79 -9.38 -16.15
N TYR A 42 -6.39 -9.48 -14.96
CA TYR A 42 -6.98 -10.72 -14.45
C TYR A 42 -8.46 -10.92 -14.84
N HIS A 43 -8.99 -10.10 -15.75
CA HIS A 43 -10.37 -10.21 -16.25
C HIS A 43 -11.44 -10.19 -15.14
N VAL A 44 -11.22 -9.39 -14.09
CA VAL A 44 -12.20 -9.23 -13.01
C VAL A 44 -13.45 -8.54 -13.55
N PRO A 45 -14.67 -8.94 -13.16
CA PRO A 45 -15.91 -8.30 -13.59
C PRO A 45 -15.93 -6.79 -13.36
N GLU A 46 -16.45 -6.04 -14.34
CA GLU A 46 -16.46 -4.57 -14.34
C GLU A 46 -17.14 -3.97 -13.10
N VAL A 47 -18.20 -4.62 -12.60
CA VAL A 47 -18.90 -4.23 -11.36
C VAL A 47 -17.95 -4.12 -10.17
N ILE A 48 -17.01 -5.06 -10.04
CA ILE A 48 -16.05 -5.07 -8.92
C ILE A 48 -14.99 -3.99 -9.14
N GLN A 49 -14.59 -3.74 -10.38
CA GLN A 49 -13.63 -2.68 -10.71
C GLN A 49 -14.19 -1.30 -10.35
N VAL A 50 -15.46 -1.03 -10.69
CA VAL A 50 -16.14 0.22 -10.37
C VAL A 50 -16.31 0.39 -8.85
N MET A 51 -16.71 -0.67 -8.13
CA MET A 51 -16.80 -0.63 -6.66
C MET A 51 -15.46 -0.31 -6.00
N LEU A 52 -14.36 -0.87 -6.52
CA LEU A 52 -13.03 -0.61 -5.99
C LEU A 52 -12.56 0.82 -6.32
N ASP A 53 -12.88 1.33 -7.50
CA ASP A 53 -12.57 2.71 -7.87
C ASP A 53 -13.29 3.72 -6.96
N ASP A 54 -14.59 3.52 -6.74
CA ASP A 54 -15.38 4.33 -5.81
C ASP A 54 -14.83 4.29 -4.37
N TYR A 55 -14.37 3.12 -3.93
CA TYR A 55 -13.76 2.93 -2.61
C TYR A 55 -12.46 3.74 -2.46
N PHE A 56 -11.59 3.72 -3.47
CA PHE A 56 -10.31 4.43 -3.41
C PHE A 56 -10.46 5.95 -3.59
N VAL A 57 -11.38 6.41 -4.44
CA VAL A 57 -11.64 7.85 -4.66
C VAL A 57 -12.29 8.50 -3.44
N GLY A 58 -13.20 7.77 -2.76
CA GLY A 58 -14.03 8.29 -1.70
C GLY A 58 -13.49 8.14 -0.28
N PHE A 59 -12.21 7.78 -0.10
CA PHE A 59 -11.67 7.38 1.19
C PHE A 59 -11.74 8.52 2.23
N ARG A 60 -12.61 8.33 3.24
CA ARG A 60 -12.79 9.27 4.38
C ARG A 60 -12.42 8.56 5.66
N MET A 61 -11.51 9.16 6.42
CA MET A 61 -11.19 8.68 7.77
C MET A 61 -11.90 9.55 8.82
N ARG A 62 -12.14 8.93 9.98
CA ARG A 62 -12.64 9.60 11.18
C ARG A 62 -11.81 9.09 12.34
N PHE A 63 -11.22 10.01 13.10
CA PHE A 63 -10.49 9.68 14.31
C PHE A 63 -11.39 9.97 15.50
N SER A 64 -11.45 9.01 16.43
CA SER A 64 -12.19 9.15 17.68
C SER A 64 -11.23 8.89 18.82
N LYS A 65 -11.14 9.83 19.76
CA LYS A 65 -10.39 9.67 21.01
C LYS A 65 -11.34 10.09 22.13
N ASN A 66 -11.67 9.19 23.05
CA ASN A 66 -12.59 9.34 24.20
C ASN A 66 -13.64 10.48 24.08
N ASP A 67 -13.25 11.73 24.30
CA ASP A 67 -14.18 12.87 24.35
C ASP A 67 -14.29 13.69 23.05
N TYR A 68 -13.56 13.32 22.01
CA TYR A 68 -13.51 14.04 20.74
C TYR A 68 -13.53 13.09 19.54
N THR A 69 -14.51 13.30 18.67
CA THR A 69 -14.62 12.62 17.38
C THR A 69 -14.50 13.66 16.28
N THR A 70 -13.54 13.47 15.37
CA THR A 70 -13.42 14.35 14.20
C THR A 70 -14.60 14.15 13.25
N ASN A 71 -14.97 15.17 12.49
CA ASN A 71 -15.87 14.96 11.36
C ASN A 71 -15.20 14.01 10.33
N ARG A 72 -16.00 13.36 9.48
CA ARG A 72 -15.47 12.52 8.39
C ARG A 72 -14.76 13.41 7.39
N THR A 73 -13.44 13.49 7.48
CA THR A 73 -12.62 14.28 6.58
C THR A 73 -12.18 13.42 5.40
N THR A 74 -12.40 13.94 4.19
CA THR A 74 -11.80 13.40 2.97
C THR A 74 -10.33 13.78 2.96
N TRP A 75 -9.43 12.80 2.82
CA TRP A 75 -8.01 13.10 2.71
C TRP A 75 -7.72 13.77 1.36
N ARG A 76 -7.55 15.09 1.35
CA ARG A 76 -6.88 15.82 0.27
C ARG A 76 -5.47 16.18 0.75
N LEU A 77 -4.61 15.16 0.78
CA LEU A 77 -3.37 15.04 1.57
C LEU A 77 -2.18 15.97 1.20
N LYS A 78 -2.37 17.02 0.40
CA LYS A 78 -1.25 17.93 0.06
C LYS A 78 -1.44 19.35 0.57
N LEU A 79 -2.62 19.94 0.39
CA LEU A 79 -2.76 21.40 0.52
C LEU A 79 -3.11 21.88 1.94
N LEU A 80 -3.74 21.05 2.76
CA LEU A 80 -4.19 21.46 4.11
C LEU A 80 -3.13 21.22 5.20
N TRP A 81 -2.26 20.23 5.02
CA TRP A 81 -1.19 19.95 5.98
C TRP A 81 -0.05 20.99 5.87
N ASP A 82 0.31 21.36 4.64
CA ASP A 82 1.33 22.38 4.37
C ASP A 82 0.90 23.79 4.82
N ALA A 83 -0.41 24.06 4.85
CA ALA A 83 -0.95 25.35 5.30
C ALA A 83 -1.00 25.48 6.83
N GLN A 84 -1.08 24.38 7.58
CA GLN A 84 -1.34 24.42 9.02
C GLN A 84 -0.08 24.20 9.88
N TYR A 85 0.96 23.55 9.36
CA TYR A 85 2.19 23.27 10.11
C TYR A 85 3.47 23.36 9.24
N PRO A 86 3.88 24.57 8.80
CA PRO A 86 5.06 24.77 7.95
C PRO A 86 6.39 24.33 8.61
N GLN A 87 6.42 24.15 9.93
CA GLN A 87 7.61 23.77 10.69
C GLN A 87 7.97 22.28 10.67
N PHE A 88 7.09 21.40 10.17
CA PHE A 88 7.35 19.96 10.10
C PHE A 88 7.90 19.48 8.74
N CYS A 89 8.21 20.40 7.82
CA CYS A 89 8.74 20.11 6.48
C CYS A 89 10.15 19.46 6.43
N SER A 90 10.75 19.09 7.56
CA SER A 90 12.13 18.56 7.60
C SER A 90 12.24 17.09 8.00
N TRP A 91 11.32 16.24 7.53
CA TRP A 91 11.55 14.79 7.48
C TRP A 91 11.13 14.25 6.12
N LYS A 92 11.90 14.61 5.09
CA LYS A 92 11.93 13.82 3.86
C LYS A 92 12.61 12.50 4.19
N LEU A 93 11.77 11.48 4.37
CA LEU A 93 11.99 10.05 4.15
C LEU A 93 13.45 9.68 3.82
N TYR A 94 14.14 9.10 4.81
CA TYR A 94 14.95 7.91 4.60
C TYR A 94 14.11 6.70 5.01
#